data_AF-A0A7L3X1X7-F1
#
_entry.id   AF-A0A7L3X1X7-F1
#
_cell.length_a   1.000
_cell.length_b   1.000
_cell.length_c   1.000
_cell.angle_alpha   90.00
_cell.angle_beta   90.00
_cell.angle_gamma   90.00
#
_symmetry.space_group_name_H-M   'P 1'
#
loop_
_entity.id
_entity.type
_entity.pdbx_description
1 polymer ?
#
loop_
_entity_poly.entity_id
_entity_poly.type
_entity_poly.pdbx_seq_one_letter_code
_entity_poly.pdbx_strand_id
1 'polypeptide(L)'
;GKAGFCPARAGLFPSYDCRALCRHDAECPGTEKCCLRGCDLLCLPPSQEKPGICPLAEEVLPTAALCGTACAGDWQCPGAEKCCGSRCGRVCSAPERDKPGECPKLRPRQRPELCAEVDSCAHDRDCPRQEKCCFSGCALR
;
A
#
# COMPACT_ATOMS: atom_id res chain seq x y z
N GLY A 1 -7.94 20.53 0.20
CA GLY A 1 -7.46 19.26 -0.37
C GLY A 1 -8.60 18.55 -1.05
N LYS A 2 -8.32 17.70 -2.04
CA LYS A 2 -9.35 16.94 -2.76
C LYS A 2 -9.69 15.65 -2.02
N ALA A 3 -10.91 15.16 -2.21
CA ALA A 3 -11.43 13.95 -1.56
C ALA A 3 -10.67 12.69 -1.98
N GLY A 4 -10.67 11.69 -1.09
CA GLY A 4 -9.97 10.41 -1.27
C GLY A 4 -8.49 10.46 -0.84
N PHE A 5 -7.80 9.35 -1.02
CA PHE A 5 -6.44 9.14 -0.51
C PHE A 5 -5.43 8.98 -1.64
N CYS A 6 -4.15 9.19 -1.34
CA CYS A 6 -3.10 8.80 -2.28
C CYS A 6 -2.99 7.27 -2.34
N PRO A 7 -2.83 6.68 -3.53
CA PRO A 7 -2.68 5.23 -3.66
C PRO A 7 -1.41 4.75 -2.94
N ALA A 8 -1.55 3.70 -2.12
CA ALA A 8 -0.48 3.15 -1.26
C ALA A 8 0.62 2.39 -2.03
N ARG A 9 0.53 2.28 -3.36
CA ARG A 9 1.52 1.52 -4.14
C ARG A 9 2.89 2.22 -4.09
N ALA A 10 3.83 1.59 -3.40
CA ALA A 10 5.26 1.70 -3.66
C ALA A 10 5.55 1.14 -5.06
N GLY A 11 5.23 1.92 -6.09
CA GLY A 11 5.47 1.54 -7.47
C GLY A 11 6.97 1.44 -7.75
N LEU A 12 7.35 0.36 -8.44
CA LEU A 12 8.62 0.17 -9.14
C LEU A 12 9.15 1.50 -9.72
N PHE A 13 10.45 1.75 -9.56
CA PHE A 13 11.11 2.96 -10.00
C PHE A 13 11.44 2.89 -11.51
N PRO A 14 10.68 3.55 -12.41
CA PRO A 14 11.10 3.65 -13.82
C PRO A 14 12.31 4.60 -13.97
N SER A 15 12.54 5.50 -13.00
CA SER A 15 13.54 6.58 -13.08
C SER A 15 14.19 6.86 -11.70
N TYR A 16 15.44 7.33 -11.73
CA TYR A 16 16.24 7.77 -10.56
C TYR A 16 16.23 9.28 -10.40
N ASP A 17 15.71 10.00 -11.40
CA ASP A 17 15.56 11.45 -11.39
C ASP A 17 14.19 11.79 -10.81
N CYS A 18 14.17 12.18 -9.53
CA CYS A 18 12.94 12.54 -8.85
C CYS A 18 12.39 13.86 -9.41
N ARG A 19 11.11 13.87 -9.80
CA ARG A 19 10.41 15.01 -10.39
C ARG A 19 9.23 15.40 -9.54
N ALA A 20 9.02 16.70 -9.39
CA ALA A 20 7.81 17.25 -8.79
C ALA A 20 6.97 17.95 -9.86
N LEU A 21 5.93 17.27 -10.34
CA LEU A 21 4.97 17.81 -11.30
C LEU A 21 3.80 18.55 -10.63
N CYS A 22 3.66 18.39 -9.31
CA CYS A 22 2.69 19.08 -8.48
C CYS A 22 3.28 19.30 -7.08
N ARG A 23 2.70 20.24 -6.31
CA ARG A 23 3.00 20.41 -4.87
C ARG A 23 1.78 20.23 -3.99
N HIS A 24 0.59 20.54 -4.52
CA HIS A 24 -0.68 20.36 -3.81
C HIS A 24 -1.80 19.91 -4.75
N ASP A 25 -2.82 19.25 -4.19
CA ASP A 25 -3.97 18.71 -4.93
C ASP A 25 -4.62 19.71 -5.91
N ALA A 26 -4.61 21.01 -5.59
CA ALA A 26 -5.24 22.04 -6.42
C ALA A 26 -4.51 22.31 -7.75
N GLU A 27 -3.26 21.85 -7.92
CA GLU A 27 -2.54 21.91 -9.21
C GLU A 27 -2.99 20.80 -10.15
N CYS A 28 -3.54 19.72 -9.63
CA CYS A 28 -3.94 18.57 -10.42
C CYS A 28 -5.30 18.80 -11.09
N PRO A 29 -5.55 18.24 -12.28
CA PRO A 29 -6.85 18.35 -12.93
C PRO A 29 -7.92 17.52 -12.22
N GLY A 30 -9.19 17.91 -12.39
CA GLY A 30 -10.35 17.15 -11.91
C GLY A 30 -10.27 16.74 -10.44
N THR A 31 -10.44 15.44 -10.17
CA THR A 31 -10.40 14.85 -8.82
C THR A 31 -9.02 14.32 -8.43
N GLU A 32 -8.01 14.44 -9.29
CA GLU A 32 -6.67 13.90 -9.04
C GLU A 32 -5.97 14.62 -7.90
N LYS A 33 -5.20 13.87 -7.12
CA LYS A 33 -4.45 14.33 -5.96
C LYS A 33 -2.96 14.38 -6.25
N CYS A 34 -2.25 15.29 -5.61
CA CYS A 34 -0.81 15.36 -5.70
C CYS A 34 -0.20 14.35 -4.73
N CYS A 35 0.36 13.27 -5.27
CA CYS A 35 0.75 12.10 -4.51
C CYS A 35 2.20 11.72 -4.78
N LEU A 36 2.88 11.27 -3.72
CA LEU A 36 4.21 10.68 -3.84
C LEU A 36 4.09 9.26 -4.42
N ARG A 37 4.75 9.01 -5.54
CA ARG A 37 4.93 7.67 -6.13
C ARG A 37 6.42 7.42 -6.31
N GLY A 38 6.98 6.50 -5.53
CA GLY A 38 8.43 6.37 -5.44
C GLY A 38 9.02 7.65 -4.85
N CYS A 39 9.75 8.42 -5.64
CA CYS A 39 10.21 9.76 -5.24
C CYS A 39 9.63 10.91 -6.08
N ASP A 40 8.71 10.61 -7.00
CA ASP A 40 8.06 11.61 -7.84
C ASP A 40 6.78 12.12 -7.19
N LEU A 41 6.51 13.42 -7.30
CA LEU A 41 5.22 14.02 -6.98
C LEU A 41 4.41 14.16 -8.26
N LEU A 42 3.34 13.37 -8.36
CA LEU A 42 2.53 13.22 -9.56
C LEU A 42 1.05 13.44 -9.24
N CYS A 43 0.29 13.92 -10.22
CA CYS A 43 -1.17 13.93 -10.15
C CYS A 43 -1.68 12.52 -10.42
N LEU A 44 -2.35 11.94 -9.42
CA LEU A 44 -2.88 10.57 -9.49
C LEU A 44 -4.37 10.56 -9.13
N PRO A 45 -5.16 9.66 -9.74
CA PRO A 45 -6.54 9.46 -9.32
C PRO A 45 -6.58 9.01 -7.85
N PRO A 46 -7.57 9.51 -7.08
CA PRO A 46 -7.68 9.17 -5.66
C PRO A 46 -7.99 7.69 -5.46
N SER A 47 -7.35 7.08 -4.47
CA SER A 47 -7.65 5.73 -4.01
C SER A 47 -8.85 5.74 -3.07
N GLN A 48 -9.69 4.71 -3.18
CA GLN A 48 -10.72 4.38 -2.19
C GLN A 48 -10.17 3.54 -1.03
N GLU A 49 -8.95 3.01 -1.16
CA GLU A 49 -8.24 2.34 -0.08
C GLU A 49 -7.70 3.38 0.90
N LYS A 50 -8.00 3.21 2.19
CA LYS A 50 -7.51 4.11 3.23
C LYS A 50 -6.04 3.80 3.54
N PRO A 51 -5.24 4.81 3.98
CA PRO A 51 -3.84 4.63 4.31
C PRO A 51 -3.63 3.66 5.48
N GLY A 52 -2.43 3.08 5.54
CA GLY A 52 -2.03 2.11 6.56
C GLY A 52 -2.36 0.67 6.19
N ILE A 53 -1.91 -0.25 7.04
CA ILE A 53 -2.06 -1.70 6.85
C ILE A 53 -3.06 -2.26 7.86
N CYS A 54 -3.74 -3.34 7.46
CA CYS A 54 -4.54 -4.09 8.42
C CYS A 54 -3.63 -4.70 9.48
N PRO A 55 -4.01 -4.63 10.77
CA PRO A 55 -3.24 -5.29 11.80
C PRO A 55 -3.09 -6.77 11.48
N LEU A 56 -1.92 -7.33 11.82
CA LEU A 56 -1.78 -8.79 11.85
C LEU A 56 -2.88 -9.32 12.77
N ALA A 57 -3.67 -10.27 12.27
CA ALA A 57 -4.76 -10.84 13.06
C ALA A 57 -4.18 -11.44 14.35
N GLU A 58 -4.30 -10.70 15.46
CA GLU A 58 -3.94 -11.21 16.78
C GLU A 58 -4.75 -12.47 17.04
N GLU A 59 -4.09 -13.45 17.66
CA GLU A 59 -4.57 -14.78 18.04
C GLU A 59 -5.68 -14.73 19.13
N VAL A 60 -6.63 -13.81 19.02
CA VAL A 60 -7.80 -13.83 19.89
C VAL A 60 -8.82 -14.76 19.25
N LEU A 61 -8.87 -16.00 19.73
CA LEU A 61 -9.92 -16.96 19.44
C LEU A 61 -11.28 -16.39 19.91
N PRO A 62 -12.30 -16.23 19.04
CA PRO A 62 -13.66 -16.09 19.52
C PRO A 62 -14.49 -17.29 19.05
N THR A 63 -15.36 -17.73 19.94
CA THR A 63 -16.32 -18.81 19.79
C THR A 63 -17.04 -18.80 18.44
N ALA A 64 -17.07 -19.96 17.79
CA ALA A 64 -17.51 -20.24 16.41
C ALA A 64 -18.96 -19.86 16.00
N ALA A 65 -19.68 -19.06 16.79
CA ALA A 65 -21.10 -18.78 16.60
C ALA A 65 -21.45 -17.40 15.99
N LEU A 66 -20.48 -16.49 15.77
CA LEU A 66 -20.73 -15.09 15.34
C LEU A 66 -19.89 -14.67 14.12
N CYS A 67 -19.77 -15.54 13.12
CA CYS A 67 -19.07 -15.19 11.87
C CYS A 67 -19.94 -14.30 10.96
N GLY A 68 -19.50 -13.07 10.70
CA GLY A 68 -20.19 -12.11 9.84
C GLY A 68 -19.22 -11.18 9.12
N THR A 69 -19.61 -10.70 7.94
CA THR A 69 -18.85 -9.67 7.21
C THR A 69 -19.42 -8.29 7.56
N ALA A 70 -18.72 -7.51 8.37
CA ALA A 70 -19.14 -6.16 8.77
C ALA A 70 -18.86 -5.12 7.68
N CYS A 71 -17.94 -5.41 6.76
CA CYS A 71 -17.53 -4.51 5.67
C CYS A 71 -17.07 -5.30 4.45
N ALA A 72 -17.15 -4.70 3.26
CA ALA A 72 -16.60 -5.21 2.02
C ALA A 72 -15.33 -4.43 1.57
N GLY A 73 -15.23 -3.15 1.95
CA GLY A 73 -14.08 -2.29 1.68
C GLY A 73 -13.95 -1.15 2.68
N ASP A 74 -12.80 -0.49 2.69
CA ASP A 74 -12.43 0.57 3.65
C ASP A 74 -13.45 1.72 3.70
N TRP A 75 -14.11 2.02 2.58
CA TRP A 75 -15.10 3.07 2.46
C TRP A 75 -16.36 2.85 3.31
N GLN A 76 -16.65 1.61 3.74
CA GLN A 76 -17.75 1.30 4.66
C GLN A 76 -17.37 1.49 6.14
N CYS A 77 -16.07 1.54 6.43
CA CYS A 77 -15.59 1.73 7.78
C CYS A 77 -15.56 3.23 8.12
N PRO A 78 -15.84 3.63 9.37
CA PRO A 78 -15.78 5.02 9.79
C PRO A 78 -14.34 5.56 9.84
N GLY A 79 -14.18 6.87 9.69
CA GLY A 79 -12.89 7.54 9.86
C GLY A 79 -11.74 6.93 9.05
N ALA A 80 -10.63 6.61 9.73
CA ALA A 80 -9.45 6.00 9.14
C ALA A 80 -9.45 4.45 9.19
N GLU A 81 -10.49 3.81 9.73
CA GLU A 81 -10.55 2.36 9.88
C GLU A 81 -10.57 1.65 8.53
N LYS A 82 -9.82 0.56 8.42
CA LYS A 82 -9.74 -0.28 7.24
C LYS A 82 -10.61 -1.52 7.39
N CYS A 83 -11.12 -2.03 6.27
CA CYS A 83 -11.86 -3.27 6.23
C CYS A 83 -10.90 -4.45 6.15
N CYS A 84 -10.63 -5.06 7.29
CA CYS A 84 -9.59 -6.05 7.46
C CYS A 84 -10.14 -7.47 7.55
N GLY A 85 -9.43 -8.42 6.94
CA GLY A 85 -9.75 -9.83 7.07
C GLY A 85 -9.42 -10.36 8.46
N SER A 86 -10.33 -11.13 9.05
CA SER A 86 -10.11 -11.89 10.28
C SER A 86 -10.32 -13.38 10.01
N ARG A 87 -10.04 -14.26 10.99
CA ARG A 87 -10.41 -15.69 10.88
C ARG A 87 -11.92 -15.88 10.69
N CYS A 88 -12.74 -14.86 10.98
CA CYS A 88 -14.19 -14.92 10.91
C CYS A 88 -14.79 -13.76 10.09
N GLY A 89 -14.36 -13.61 8.83
CA GLY A 89 -14.93 -12.63 7.90
C GLY A 89 -14.10 -11.36 7.77
N ARG A 90 -14.78 -10.21 7.69
CA ARG A 90 -14.14 -8.89 7.58
C ARG A 90 -14.71 -7.93 8.61
N VAL A 91 -13.84 -7.18 9.27
CA VAL A 91 -14.20 -6.24 10.32
C VAL A 91 -13.47 -4.91 10.10
N CYS A 92 -14.10 -3.81 10.49
CA CYS A 92 -13.44 -2.51 10.52
C CYS A 92 -12.43 -2.50 11.66
N SER A 93 -11.18 -2.18 11.36
CA SER A 93 -10.10 -2.15 12.35
C SER A 93 -9.26 -0.89 12.16
N ALA A 94 -8.75 -0.37 13.28
CA ALA A 94 -7.77 0.70 13.23
C ALA A 94 -6.54 0.24 12.42
N PRO A 95 -6.08 1.02 11.44
CA PRO A 95 -4.90 0.66 10.68
C PRO A 95 -3.66 0.71 11.54
N GLU A 96 -2.76 -0.25 11.34
CA GLU A 96 -1.38 -0.08 11.77
C GLU A 96 -0.66 0.89 10.82
N ARG A 97 0.34 1.60 11.36
CA ARG A 97 1.19 2.47 10.54
C ARG A 97 1.90 1.62 9.49
N ASP A 98 2.08 2.18 8.30
CA ASP A 98 2.95 1.56 7.29
C ASP A 98 4.30 1.23 7.93
N LYS A 99 4.84 0.06 7.58
CA LYS A 99 6.10 -0.40 8.14
C LYS A 99 7.18 0.65 7.88
N PRO A 100 7.90 1.09 8.92
CA PRO A 100 8.87 2.16 8.79
C PRO A 100 10.01 1.75 7.84
N GLY A 101 10.44 2.68 6.99
CA GLY A 101 11.54 2.48 6.03
C GLY A 101 11.16 2.86 4.60
N GLU A 102 12.17 3.01 3.76
CA GLU A 102 12.00 3.27 2.33
C GLU A 102 12.68 2.17 1.53
N CYS A 103 12.07 1.75 0.41
CA CYS A 103 12.71 0.78 -0.47
C CYS A 103 13.90 1.42 -1.19
N PRO A 104 15.03 0.70 -1.34
CA PRO A 104 16.18 1.21 -2.05
C PRO A 104 15.83 1.47 -3.53
N LYS A 105 16.37 2.57 -4.08
CA LYS A 105 16.21 2.94 -5.49
C LYS A 105 17.13 2.09 -6.36
N LEU A 106 16.69 0.88 -6.73
CA LEU A 106 17.50 -0.05 -7.51
C LEU A 106 17.10 -0.08 -8.99
N ARG A 107 18.13 -0.04 -9.86
CA ARG A 107 18.00 -0.29 -11.30
C ARG A 107 17.61 -1.74 -11.56
N PRO A 108 16.51 -1.99 -12.32
CA PRO A 108 16.33 -3.30 -12.93
C PRO A 108 17.61 -3.68 -13.65
N ARG A 109 18.05 -4.93 -13.50
CA ARG A 109 19.25 -5.36 -14.22
C ARG A 109 19.02 -5.18 -15.71
N GLN A 110 20.01 -4.63 -16.40
CA GLN A 110 19.95 -4.38 -17.86
C GLN A 110 19.77 -5.67 -18.68
N ARG A 111 19.94 -6.83 -18.06
CA ARG A 111 19.69 -8.16 -18.62
C ARG A 111 18.60 -8.86 -17.80
N PRO A 112 17.31 -8.62 -18.09
CA PRO A 112 16.19 -9.30 -17.43
C PRO A 112 16.28 -10.83 -17.54
N GLU A 113 16.94 -11.32 -18.60
CA GLU A 113 17.16 -12.73 -18.91
C GLU A 113 18.01 -13.47 -17.85
N LEU A 114 18.76 -12.72 -17.02
CA LEU A 114 19.52 -13.25 -15.88
C LEU A 114 18.72 -13.23 -14.57
N CYS A 115 17.54 -12.61 -14.55
CA CYS A 115 16.65 -12.62 -13.40
C CYS A 115 15.79 -13.88 -13.44
N ALA A 116 16.30 -14.96 -12.86
CA ALA A 116 15.53 -16.18 -12.57
C ALA A 116 14.77 -16.10 -11.24
N GLU A 117 14.92 -14.98 -10.53
CA GLU A 117 14.34 -14.74 -9.21
C GLU A 117 12.85 -14.42 -9.34
N VAL A 118 12.03 -15.04 -8.48
CA VAL A 118 10.57 -14.80 -8.43
C VAL A 118 10.25 -13.94 -7.21
N ASP A 119 9.19 -13.15 -7.30
CA ASP A 119 8.68 -12.32 -6.20
C ASP A 119 8.35 -13.19 -4.98
N SER A 120 8.98 -12.91 -3.84
CA SER A 120 8.69 -13.59 -2.56
C SER A 120 7.62 -12.87 -1.75
N CYS A 121 7.27 -11.65 -2.14
CA CYS A 121 6.20 -10.85 -1.56
C CYS A 121 5.54 -10.00 -2.66
N ALA A 122 4.29 -9.63 -2.47
CA ALA A 122 3.61 -8.65 -3.31
C ALA A 122 3.43 -7.32 -2.57
N HIS A 123 3.35 -7.35 -1.25
CA HIS A 123 3.13 -6.20 -0.38
C HIS A 123 3.91 -6.34 0.93
N ASP A 124 4.17 -5.21 1.59
CA ASP A 124 4.86 -5.14 2.90
C ASP A 124 4.26 -6.09 3.94
N ARG A 125 2.96 -6.40 3.86
CA ARG A 125 2.25 -7.34 4.75
C ARG A 125 2.69 -8.80 4.61
N ASP A 126 3.24 -9.16 3.46
CA ASP A 126 3.69 -10.52 3.19
C ASP A 126 5.06 -10.78 3.86
N CYS A 127 5.80 -9.70 4.15
CA CYS A 127 7.09 -9.77 4.84
C CYS A 127 6.85 -9.84 6.37
N PRO A 128 7.66 -10.57 7.14
CA PRO A 128 7.55 -10.60 8.60
C PRO A 128 8.02 -9.27 9.22
N ARG A 129 7.66 -9.04 10.49
CA ARG A 129 8.18 -7.89 11.29
C ARG A 129 7.95 -6.55 10.57
N GLN A 130 8.90 -5.61 10.70
CA GLN A 130 8.85 -4.29 10.07
C GLN A 130 9.54 -4.24 8.69
N GLU A 131 9.67 -5.39 8.01
CA GLU A 131 10.29 -5.45 6.68
C GLU A 131 9.31 -5.05 5.58
N LYS A 132 9.81 -4.27 4.62
CA LYS A 132 9.06 -3.83 3.45
C LYS A 132 9.35 -4.72 2.25
N CYS A 133 8.34 -4.96 1.45
CA CYS A 133 8.43 -5.69 0.20
C CYS A 133 9.01 -4.75 -0.87
N CYS A 134 10.28 -4.91 -1.17
CA CYS A 134 11.06 -4.00 -1.99
C CYS A 134 11.62 -4.69 -3.23
N PHE A 135 11.71 -3.93 -4.32
CA PHE A 135 12.34 -4.43 -5.54
C PHE A 135 13.85 -4.50 -5.36
N SER A 136 14.41 -5.70 -5.48
CA SER A 136 15.84 -6.00 -5.30
C SER A 136 16.67 -5.92 -6.59
N GLY A 137 16.06 -5.52 -7.72
CA GLY A 137 16.71 -5.48 -9.03
C GLY A 137 16.33 -6.63 -9.98
N CYS A 138 15.74 -7.70 -9.43
CA CYS A 138 15.20 -8.82 -10.19
C CYS A 138 13.80 -9.27 -9.72
N ALA A 139 13.53 -9.20 -8.42
CA ALA A 139 12.25 -9.60 -7.81
C ALA A 139 11.92 -8.74 -6.59
N LEU A 140 10.65 -8.76 -6.16
CA LEU A 140 10.16 -8.20 -4.91
C LEU A 140 10.47 -9.12 -3.73
N ARG A 141 11.04 -8.57 -2.66
CA ARG A 141 11.41 -9.29 -1.43
C ARG A 141 11.28 -8.42 -0.20
#